data_AF-A0A7L7KR03-F1
#
_entry.id   AF-A0A7L7KR03-F1
#
_cell.length_a   1.000
_cell.length_b   1.000
_cell.length_c   1.000
_cell.angle_alpha   90.00
_cell.angle_beta   90.00
_cell.angle_gamma   90.00
#
_symmetry.space_group_name_H-M   'P 1'
#
loop_
_entity.id
_entity.type
_entity.pdbx_description
1 polymer ?
#
loop_
_entity_poly.entity_id
_entity_poly.type
_entity_poly.pdbx_seq_one_letter_code
_entity_poly.pdbx_strand_id
1 'polypeptide(L)'
;MTIARVLGYAILVFFILASLNGAKRYTKNTLVRAIAKQHQIYAGIAVLLALVHLIVNVSNNNLSPTGLITLLLLIATGVMGALFKHFKKRNLYLAHRILGPLAFVSALIHVLTNLLA
;
A
#
# COMPACT_ATOMS: atom_id res chain seq x y z
N MET A 1 -1.02 4.50 22.44
CA MET A 1 -1.25 4.16 21.02
C MET A 1 -1.20 2.64 20.89
N THR A 2 -2.21 1.99 20.32
CA THR A 2 -2.21 0.51 20.18
C THR A 2 -1.23 0.06 19.11
N ILE A 3 -0.73 -1.17 19.20
CA ILE A 3 0.17 -1.77 18.19
C ILE A 3 -0.48 -1.73 16.80
N ALA A 4 -1.78 -2.02 16.72
CA ALA A 4 -2.55 -1.93 15.47
C ALA A 4 -2.47 -0.52 14.84
N ARG A 5 -2.62 0.55 15.62
CA ARG A 5 -2.52 1.93 15.10
C ARG A 5 -1.12 2.26 14.61
N VAL A 6 -0.07 1.84 15.34
CA VAL A 6 1.34 2.00 14.90
C VAL A 6 1.54 1.35 13.53
N LEU A 7 1.10 0.10 13.38
CA LEU A 7 1.19 -0.63 12.12
C LEU A 7 0.40 0.07 11.01
N GLY A 8 -0.81 0.54 11.30
CA GLY A 8 -1.65 1.29 10.35
C GLY A 8 -0.95 2.53 9.78
N TYR A 9 -0.36 3.35 10.66
CA TYR A 9 0.40 4.53 10.21
C TYR A 9 1.66 4.14 9.42
N ALA A 10 2.38 3.11 9.85
CA ALA A 10 3.56 2.64 9.14
C ALA A 10 3.21 2.14 7.73
N ILE A 11 2.11 1.40 7.56
CA ILE A 11 1.62 0.96 6.25
C ILE A 11 1.36 2.16 5.34
N LEU A 12 0.64 3.18 5.84
CA LEU A 12 0.35 4.39 5.07
C LEU A 12 1.62 5.12 4.65
N VAL A 13 2.58 5.29 5.56
CA VAL A 13 3.86 5.95 5.26
C VAL A 13 4.59 5.21 4.14
N PHE A 14 4.79 3.89 4.26
CA PHE A 14 5.48 3.11 3.23
C PHE A 14 4.69 3.07 1.92
N PHE A 15 3.37 3.05 1.96
CA PHE A 15 2.54 3.06 0.76
C PHE A 15 2.59 4.40 0.03
N ILE A 16 2.62 5.53 0.77
CA ILE A 16 2.84 6.86 0.20
C ILE A 16 4.23 6.96 -0.41
N LEU A 17 5.28 6.51 0.30
CA LEU A 17 6.65 6.48 -0.22
C LEU A 17 6.76 5.65 -1.50
N ALA A 18 6.07 4.50 -1.56
CA ALA A 18 5.98 3.70 -2.77
C ALA A 18 5.30 4.50 -3.91
N SER A 19 4.19 5.18 -3.63
CA SER A 19 3.42 5.94 -4.62
C SER A 19 4.20 7.09 -5.29
N LEU A 20 5.25 7.62 -4.64
CA LEU A 20 6.12 8.66 -5.21
C LEU A 20 6.79 8.26 -6.54
N ASN A 21 6.88 6.96 -6.84
CA ASN A 21 7.38 6.49 -8.14
C ASN A 21 6.57 7.01 -9.33
N GLY A 22 5.26 7.22 -9.17
CA GLY A 22 4.43 7.85 -10.20
C GLY A 22 4.78 9.32 -10.43
N ALA A 23 5.22 10.01 -9.37
CA ALA A 23 5.54 11.44 -9.37
C ALA A 23 6.97 11.75 -9.85
N LYS A 24 7.89 10.78 -9.86
CA LYS A 24 9.33 11.01 -10.11
C LYS A 24 9.67 11.67 -11.45
N ARG A 25 8.77 11.58 -12.44
CA ARG A 25 8.94 12.21 -13.76
C ARG A 25 8.53 13.69 -13.79
N TYR A 26 7.81 14.15 -12.76
CA TYR A 26 7.28 15.51 -12.66
C TYR A 26 8.08 16.39 -11.69
N THR A 27 9.13 15.85 -11.06
CA THR A 27 9.96 16.59 -10.10
C THR A 27 11.44 16.56 -10.50
N LYS A 28 12.11 17.70 -10.32
CA LYS A 28 13.56 17.83 -10.48
C LYS A 28 14.32 17.58 -9.15
N ASN A 29 13.61 17.47 -8.03
CA ASN A 29 14.21 17.29 -6.71
C ASN A 29 14.90 15.91 -6.62
N THR A 30 16.21 15.92 -6.37
CA THR A 30 17.06 14.72 -6.32
C THR A 30 16.68 13.78 -5.18
N LEU A 31 16.32 14.31 -4.02
CA LEU A 31 15.88 13.54 -2.86
C LEU A 31 14.60 12.76 -3.17
N VAL A 32 13.59 13.43 -3.75
CA VAL A 32 12.32 12.78 -4.12
C VAL A 32 12.57 11.68 -5.15
N ARG A 33 13.45 11.92 -6.14
CA ARG A 33 13.82 10.90 -7.13
C ARG A 33 14.57 9.72 -6.49
N ALA A 34 15.43 9.97 -5.50
CA ALA A 34 16.17 8.93 -4.78
C ALA A 34 15.20 8.03 -3.98
N ILE A 35 14.26 8.62 -3.24
CA ILE A 35 13.20 7.91 -2.53
C ILE A 35 12.34 7.11 -3.52
N ALA A 36 11.86 7.75 -4.59
CA ALA A 36 11.00 7.12 -5.58
C ALA A 36 11.61 5.90 -6.29
N LYS A 37 12.95 5.79 -6.35
CA LYS A 37 13.64 4.60 -6.89
C LYS A 37 13.45 3.36 -6.03
N GLN A 38 13.21 3.52 -4.72
CA GLN A 38 13.05 2.43 -3.76
C GLN A 38 11.60 1.91 -3.67
N HIS A 39 10.74 2.27 -4.64
CA HIS A 39 9.34 1.87 -4.73
C HIS A 39 9.04 0.41 -4.38
N GLN A 40 9.84 -0.52 -4.92
CA GLN A 40 9.61 -1.96 -4.71
C GLN A 40 9.84 -2.36 -3.26
N ILE A 41 10.85 -1.78 -2.62
CA ILE A 41 11.16 -2.03 -1.21
C ILE A 41 10.03 -1.48 -0.35
N TYR A 42 9.63 -0.23 -0.57
CA TYR A 42 8.55 0.39 0.20
C TYR A 42 7.20 -0.34 0.02
N ALA A 43 6.87 -0.75 -1.21
CA ALA A 43 5.66 -1.53 -1.48
C ALA A 43 5.70 -2.89 -0.77
N GLY A 44 6.84 -3.58 -0.80
CA GLY A 44 7.03 -4.85 -0.10
C GLY A 44 6.87 -4.72 1.42
N ILE A 45 7.47 -3.67 2.01
CA ILE A 45 7.33 -3.38 3.45
C ILE A 45 5.86 -3.07 3.79
N ALA A 46 5.18 -2.25 2.98
CA ALA A 46 3.76 -1.93 3.22
C ALA A 46 2.88 -3.19 3.22
N VAL A 47 3.06 -4.10 2.26
CA VAL A 47 2.31 -5.37 2.20
C VAL A 47 2.62 -6.25 3.42
N LEU A 48 3.90 -6.39 3.80
CA LEU A 48 4.29 -7.19 4.96
C LEU A 48 3.68 -6.65 6.25
N LEU A 49 3.76 -5.33 6.47
CA LEU A 49 3.15 -4.68 7.63
C LEU A 49 1.62 -4.81 7.63
N ALA A 50 0.97 -4.79 6.46
CA ALA A 50 -0.47 -5.00 6.35
C ALA A 50 -0.89 -6.42 6.74
N LEU A 51 -0.08 -7.44 6.41
CA LEU A 51 -0.31 -8.80 6.88
C LEU A 51 -0.13 -8.92 8.39
N VAL A 52 0.91 -8.31 8.96
CA VAL A 52 1.10 -8.27 10.42
C VAL A 52 -0.05 -7.52 11.11
N HIS A 53 -0.51 -6.42 10.52
CA HIS A 53 -1.65 -5.66 11.01
C HIS A 53 -2.94 -6.49 11.01
N LEU A 54 -3.16 -7.32 9.98
CA LEU A 54 -4.27 -8.27 9.96
C LEU A 54 -4.17 -9.26 11.13
N ILE A 55 -3.00 -9.89 11.33
CA ILE A 55 -2.79 -10.86 12.42
C ILE A 55 -3.11 -10.23 13.77
N VAL A 56 -2.57 -9.04 14.05
CA VAL A 56 -2.83 -8.32 15.31
C VAL A 56 -4.32 -8.03 15.49
N ASN A 57 -5.03 -7.62 14.44
CA ASN A 57 -6.47 -7.33 14.55
C ASN A 57 -7.32 -8.60 14.73
N VAL A 58 -6.98 -9.69 14.03
CA VAL A 58 -7.63 -11.00 14.22
C VAL A 58 -7.46 -11.47 15.66
N SER A 59 -6.23 -11.41 16.20
CA SER A 59 -5.94 -11.80 17.58
C SER A 59 -6.69 -10.97 18.63
N ASN A 60 -7.06 -9.74 18.28
CA ASN A 60 -7.82 -8.84 19.15
C ASN A 60 -9.35 -8.85 18.85
N ASN A 61 -9.85 -9.79 18.05
CA ASN A 61 -11.25 -9.84 17.59
C ASN A 61 -11.75 -8.53 16.94
N ASN A 62 -10.85 -7.77 16.32
CA ASN A 62 -11.11 -6.46 15.72
C ASN A 62 -11.03 -6.52 14.19
N LEU A 63 -11.69 -7.51 13.58
CA LEU A 63 -11.69 -7.66 12.14
C LEU A 63 -12.66 -6.66 11.49
N SER A 64 -12.18 -5.92 10.49
CA SER A 64 -12.99 -4.96 9.74
C SER A 64 -13.09 -5.34 8.27
N PRO A 65 -14.30 -5.38 7.68
CA PRO A 65 -14.47 -5.64 6.24
C PRO A 65 -13.73 -4.65 5.35
N THR A 66 -13.71 -3.35 5.71
CA THR A 66 -12.98 -2.33 4.93
C THR A 66 -11.45 -2.54 5.01
N GLY A 67 -10.97 -3.10 6.12
CA GLY A 67 -9.56 -3.48 6.28
C GLY A 67 -9.16 -4.65 5.39
N LEU A 68 -10.03 -5.67 5.29
CA LEU A 68 -9.83 -6.82 4.41
C LEU A 68 -9.80 -6.41 2.93
N ILE A 69 -10.75 -5.57 2.49
CA ILE A 69 -10.77 -5.06 1.10
C ILE A 69 -9.48 -4.28 0.80
N THR A 70 -9.04 -3.44 1.73
CA THR A 70 -7.79 -2.68 1.61
C THR A 70 -6.58 -3.61 1.47
N LEU A 71 -6.49 -4.65 2.31
CA LEU A 71 -5.41 -5.63 2.25
C LEU A 71 -5.38 -6.36 0.90
N LEU A 72 -6.54 -6.82 0.41
CA LEU A 72 -6.64 -7.51 -0.87
C LEU A 72 -6.18 -6.62 -2.04
N LEU A 73 -6.61 -5.36 -2.06
CA LEU A 73 -6.20 -4.39 -3.08
C LEU A 73 -4.70 -4.08 -2.99
N LEU A 74 -4.14 -3.95 -1.78
CA LEU A 74 -2.72 -3.71 -1.58
C LEU A 74 -1.87 -4.90 -2.05
N ILE A 75 -2.27 -6.13 -1.71
CA ILE A 75 -1.62 -7.36 -2.18
C ILE A 75 -1.72 -7.45 -3.70
N ALA A 76 -2.91 -7.27 -4.28
CA ALA A 76 -3.10 -7.31 -5.73
C ALA A 76 -2.22 -6.26 -6.45
N THR A 77 -2.11 -5.04 -5.90
CA THR A 77 -1.22 -3.99 -6.42
C THR A 77 0.24 -4.45 -6.40
N GLY A 78 0.71 -5.01 -5.29
CA GLY A 78 2.07 -5.53 -5.14
C GLY A 78 2.36 -6.67 -6.10
N VAL A 79 1.46 -7.65 -6.20
CA VAL A 79 1.56 -8.80 -7.10
C VAL A 79 1.60 -8.35 -8.56
N MET A 80 0.69 -7.48 -9.01
CA MET A 80 0.70 -6.98 -10.39
C MET A 80 1.97 -6.20 -10.71
N GLY A 81 2.51 -5.43 -9.75
CA GLY A 81 3.79 -4.74 -9.89
C GLY A 81 4.97 -5.69 -10.04
N ALA A 82 5.01 -6.76 -9.24
CA ALA A 82 6.03 -7.81 -9.31
C ALA A 82 5.94 -8.62 -10.61
N LEU A 83 4.74 -9.03 -11.00
CA LEU A 83 4.49 -9.75 -12.26
C LEU A 83 4.87 -8.88 -13.46
N PHE A 84 4.54 -7.59 -13.45
CA PHE A 84 4.99 -6.67 -14.51
C PHE A 84 6.52 -6.57 -14.55
N LYS A 85 7.21 -6.54 -13.41
CA LYS A 85 8.68 -6.53 -13.37
C LYS A 85 9.27 -7.73 -14.12
N HIS A 86 8.69 -8.91 -13.95
CA HIS A 86 9.17 -10.14 -14.54
C HIS A 86 8.74 -10.31 -16.01
N PHE A 87 7.44 -10.20 -16.30
CA PHE A 87 6.88 -10.51 -17.61
C PHE A 87 6.80 -9.33 -18.59
N LYS A 88 6.92 -8.09 -18.10
CA LYS A 88 6.85 -6.85 -18.90
C LYS A 88 5.57 -6.67 -19.75
N LYS A 89 4.50 -7.41 -19.48
CA LYS A 89 3.22 -7.30 -20.23
C LYS A 89 2.48 -6.00 -19.90
N ARG A 90 1.98 -5.30 -20.93
CA ARG A 90 1.24 -4.03 -20.79
C ARG A 90 0.02 -4.14 -19.87
N ASN A 91 -0.73 -5.25 -19.95
CA ASN A 91 -1.93 -5.45 -19.14
C ASN A 91 -1.61 -5.50 -17.64
N LEU A 92 -0.47 -6.08 -17.25
CA LEU A 92 -0.01 -6.12 -15.86
C LEU A 92 0.36 -4.72 -15.35
N TYR A 93 0.99 -3.92 -16.21
CA TYR A 93 1.29 -2.52 -15.89
C TYR A 93 0.00 -1.69 -15.69
N LEU A 94 -0.98 -1.85 -16.57
CA LEU A 94 -2.27 -1.16 -16.44
C LEU A 94 -3.01 -1.59 -15.17
N ALA A 95 -3.06 -2.89 -14.89
CA ALA A 95 -3.65 -3.42 -13.67
C ALA A 95 -2.97 -2.83 -12.43
N HIS A 96 -1.64 -2.87 -12.33
CA HIS A 96 -0.89 -2.25 -11.23
C HIS A 96 -1.19 -0.76 -11.08
N ARG A 97 -1.27 -0.02 -12.20
CA ARG A 97 -1.53 1.42 -12.22
C ARG A 97 -2.95 1.79 -11.79
N ILE A 98 -3.93 0.92 -12.01
CA ILE A 98 -5.33 1.10 -11.58
C ILE A 98 -5.51 0.66 -10.12
N LEU A 99 -4.93 -0.48 -9.75
CA LEU A 99 -5.06 -1.05 -8.41
C LEU A 99 -4.42 -0.18 -7.34
N GLY A 100 -3.30 0.50 -7.63
CA GLY A 100 -2.66 1.41 -6.67
C GLY A 100 -3.59 2.51 -6.14
N PRO A 101 -4.18 3.34 -7.02
CA PRO A 101 -5.20 4.32 -6.62
C PRO A 101 -6.41 3.71 -5.90
N LEU A 102 -6.90 2.55 -6.34
CA LEU A 102 -8.01 1.86 -5.67
C LEU A 102 -7.65 1.43 -4.25
N ALA A 103 -6.45 0.87 -4.06
CA ALA A 103 -5.93 0.51 -2.74
C ALA A 103 -5.79 1.74 -1.83
N PHE A 104 -5.38 2.88 -2.38
CA PHE A 104 -5.28 4.14 -1.63
C PHE A 104 -6.65 4.68 -1.20
N VAL A 105 -7.62 4.71 -2.10
CA VAL A 105 -9.00 5.11 -1.77
C VAL A 105 -9.60 4.17 -0.72
N SER A 106 -9.44 2.86 -0.87
CA SER A 106 -9.89 1.88 0.13
C SER A 106 -9.23 2.09 1.50
N ALA A 107 -7.92 2.36 1.53
CA ALA A 107 -7.19 2.64 2.76
C ALA A 107 -7.69 3.90 3.45
N LEU A 108 -8.00 4.97 2.70
CA LEU A 108 -8.62 6.17 3.24
C LEU A 108 -9.99 5.88 3.84
N ILE A 109 -10.85 5.15 3.13
CA ILE A 109 -12.16 4.74 3.64
C ILE A 109 -11.99 3.95 4.94
N HIS A 110 -11.09 2.95 4.97
CA HIS A 110 -10.83 2.14 6.15
C HIS A 110 -10.39 2.98 7.36
N VAL A 111 -9.44 3.90 7.16
CA VAL A 111 -8.96 4.80 8.21
C VAL A 111 -10.08 5.71 8.71
N LEU A 112 -10.86 6.32 7.81
CA LEU A 112 -11.97 7.19 8.18
C LEU A 112 -13.05 6.40 8.94
N THR A 113 -13.42 5.21 8.48
CA THR A 113 -14.41 4.38 9.19
C THR A 113 -13.96 3.98 10.59
N ASN A 114 -12.67 3.74 10.80
CA ASN A 114 -12.12 3.41 12.13
C ASN A 114 -11.85 4.63 13.03
N LEU A 115 -11.88 5.84 12.48
CA LEU A 115 -11.79 7.08 13.26
C LEU A 115 -13.16 7.58 13.72
N LEU A 116 -14.21 7.26 12.95
CA LEU A 116 -15.59 7.68 13.20
C LEU A 116 -16.41 6.64 13.99
N ALA A 117 -15.93 5.41 14.10
CA ALA A 117 -16.51 4.33 14.90
C ALA A 117 -15.85 4.25 16.29
#